data_AF-A0A1D6QRF9-F1
#
_entry.id   AF-A0A1D6QRF9-F1
#
_cell.length_a   1.000
_cell.length_b   1.000
_cell.length_c   1.000
_cell.angle_alpha   90.00
_cell.angle_beta   90.00
_cell.angle_gamma   90.00
#
_symmetry.space_group_name_H-M   'P 1'
#
loop_
_entity.id
_entity.type
_entity.pdbx_description
1 polymer ?
#
loop_
_entity_poly.entity_id
_entity_poly.type
_entity_poly.pdbx_seq_one_letter_code
_entity_poly.pdbx_strand_id
1 'polypeptide(L)'
;MMNLNLKQPLVLPAHHSNVVGSRLSSSSPSAAAASRRTGGGVSSRSGSRRHVRLPRISCSATEEVSGAVSSVTVERMLTVTASVEASPAIGQMYFQRAVDGIIEESFWPGKYAVELSSVAYGATWQFDTEALPNDLIKRGLAVRGEDGELELTIKDYPYAHDGLLVWDSIRQWASEYVNVYYKSDEAVAADPELRAFWDEVRNVGHGDKKDEPWWPVLDTRDSLVETLTTIMWVTSGHHSAVNFGQYHFAGYFPNRPTTIRKNMPVEEGGPGEEMEKFLKQPETTLLDMLPTQMQAIKVMTTLDILSSHSPDEEYMGEFAEPSWLAEPMVKAAFEKFGGRMKEIEGFIDECNNNLDLKNRCGAGIVPYELLKPFSKPGVTGRGIPSSISI
;
A
#
# COMPACT_ATOMS: atom_id res chain seq x y z
N MET A 1 -4.91 13.25 24.05
CA MET A 1 -5.75 13.95 23.06
C MET A 1 -4.83 14.90 22.29
N MET A 2 -4.36 14.49 21.11
CA MET A 2 -3.59 15.33 20.19
C MET A 2 -4.50 15.56 18.98
N ASN A 3 -4.79 16.81 18.65
CA ASN A 3 -5.59 17.17 17.47
C ASN A 3 -4.66 17.25 16.26
N LEU A 4 -4.76 16.29 15.34
CA LEU A 4 -4.11 16.35 14.04
C LEU A 4 -5.00 17.12 13.06
N ASN A 5 -4.58 18.32 12.67
CA ASN A 5 -5.22 19.11 11.62
C ASN A 5 -4.51 18.84 10.29
N LEU A 6 -5.09 18.00 9.45
CA LEU A 6 -4.66 17.81 8.07
C LEU A 6 -5.40 18.84 7.21
N LYS A 7 -4.76 19.98 6.92
CA LYS A 7 -5.24 20.94 5.93
C LYS A 7 -4.63 20.58 4.58
N GLN A 8 -5.40 19.99 3.68
CA GLN A 8 -5.00 19.83 2.28
C GLN A 8 -6.05 20.48 1.37
N PRO A 9 -5.69 21.48 0.56
CA PRO A 9 -6.58 21.99 -0.48
C PRO A 9 -6.69 20.96 -1.61
N LEU A 10 -7.92 20.59 -1.95
CA LEU A 10 -8.24 19.71 -3.07
C LEU A 10 -8.68 20.58 -4.25
N VAL A 11 -7.82 20.77 -5.24
CA VAL A 11 -8.15 21.49 -6.48
C VAL A 11 -8.61 20.46 -7.51
N LEU A 12 -9.92 20.39 -7.74
CA LEU A 12 -10.49 19.57 -8.82
C LEU A 12 -10.58 20.42 -10.10
N PRO A 13 -10.09 19.93 -11.26
CA PRO A 13 -10.26 20.63 -12.52
C PRO A 13 -11.75 20.70 -12.90
N ALA A 14 -12.21 21.88 -13.30
CA ALA A 14 -13.58 22.10 -13.73
C ALA A 14 -13.85 21.35 -15.04
N HIS A 15 -14.64 20.27 -14.98
CA HIS A 15 -15.31 19.76 -16.17
C HIS A 15 -16.46 20.70 -16.53
N HIS A 16 -16.37 21.33 -17.70
CA HIS A 16 -17.51 22.01 -18.31
C HIS A 16 -18.57 20.97 -18.70
N SER A 17 -19.58 20.80 -17.86
CA SER A 17 -20.84 20.17 -18.25
C SER A 17 -22.01 21.06 -17.81
N ASN A 18 -22.90 21.33 -18.75
CA ASN A 18 -24.02 22.28 -18.62
C ASN A 18 -24.98 21.85 -17.51
N VAL A 19 -25.18 22.73 -16.51
CA VAL A 19 -26.20 22.57 -15.46
C VAL A 19 -27.50 23.23 -15.92
N VAL A 20 -28.59 22.45 -15.95
CA VAL A 20 -29.96 22.95 -15.73
C VAL A 20 -30.38 22.44 -14.34
N GLY A 21 -30.56 23.37 -13.41
CA GLY A 21 -30.66 23.07 -11.98
C GLY A 21 -32.05 22.75 -11.44
N SER A 22 -32.11 22.31 -10.18
CA SER A 22 -33.16 22.71 -9.24
C SER A 22 -32.84 22.35 -7.76
N ARG A 23 -32.73 23.43 -6.97
CA ARG A 23 -33.17 23.71 -5.58
C ARG A 23 -32.96 22.71 -4.41
N LEU A 24 -32.26 23.28 -3.43
CA LEU A 24 -32.13 23.02 -1.99
C LEU A 24 -33.44 22.76 -1.21
N SER A 25 -33.37 21.89 -0.19
CA SER A 25 -34.02 22.12 1.11
C SER A 25 -33.32 21.35 2.24
N SER A 26 -32.94 22.09 3.28
CA SER A 26 -32.30 21.69 4.54
C SER A 26 -33.30 21.29 5.63
N SER A 27 -32.97 20.33 6.49
CA SER A 27 -33.36 20.32 7.92
C SER A 27 -32.64 19.24 8.74
N SER A 28 -32.01 19.65 9.85
CA SER A 28 -31.54 18.79 10.96
C SER A 28 -32.51 18.90 12.18
N PRO A 29 -32.22 18.35 13.39
CA PRO A 29 -32.64 17.02 13.85
C PRO A 29 -33.47 17.07 15.16
N SER A 30 -33.98 15.92 15.64
CA SER A 30 -34.60 15.79 16.98
C SER A 30 -34.28 14.46 17.66
N ALA A 31 -34.17 14.50 18.98
CA ALA A 31 -33.61 13.49 19.88
C ALA A 31 -34.67 12.73 20.71
N ALA A 32 -34.26 11.54 21.18
CA ALA A 32 -34.58 10.87 22.46
C ALA A 32 -36.02 10.42 22.79
N ALA A 33 -36.15 9.13 23.18
CA ALA A 33 -36.86 8.71 24.40
C ALA A 33 -36.54 7.24 24.77
N ALA A 34 -36.24 7.02 26.05
CA ALA A 34 -36.05 5.72 26.70
C ALA A 34 -37.33 5.25 27.40
N SER A 35 -37.48 3.94 27.62
CA SER A 35 -38.42 3.39 28.62
C SER A 35 -37.86 2.15 29.33
N ARG A 36 -38.01 2.15 30.66
CA ARG A 36 -37.62 1.12 31.64
C ARG A 36 -38.74 0.10 31.85
N ARG A 37 -38.38 -1.15 32.20
CA ARG A 37 -39.17 -2.00 33.12
C ARG A 37 -38.26 -2.89 33.99
N THR A 38 -38.63 -2.93 35.27
CA THR A 38 -38.23 -3.76 36.43
C THR A 38 -38.68 -5.22 36.28
N GLY A 39 -38.19 -6.28 36.94
CA GLY A 39 -37.23 -6.54 38.03
C GLY A 39 -37.33 -8.04 38.43
N GLY A 40 -36.41 -8.56 39.25
CA GLY A 40 -36.52 -9.89 39.90
C GLY A 40 -35.20 -10.66 39.93
N GLY A 41 -34.58 -10.79 41.11
CA GLY A 41 -33.25 -11.40 41.29
C GLY A 41 -33.26 -12.78 41.95
N VAL A 42 -32.21 -13.57 41.69
CA VAL A 42 -31.70 -14.63 42.56
C VAL A 42 -30.16 -14.61 42.49
N SER A 43 -29.53 -14.79 43.64
CA SER A 43 -28.10 -14.62 43.93
C SER A 43 -27.23 -15.83 43.55
N SER A 44 -26.09 -15.60 42.89
CA SER A 44 -24.91 -16.48 42.94
C SER A 44 -23.61 -15.67 42.84
N ARG A 45 -22.63 -16.03 43.67
CA ARG A 45 -21.34 -15.35 43.88
C ARG A 45 -20.33 -15.52 42.73
N SER A 46 -19.45 -14.52 42.68
CA SER A 46 -18.06 -14.46 42.17
C SER A 46 -17.80 -14.50 40.66
N GLY A 47 -17.26 -13.37 40.17
CA GLY A 47 -16.61 -13.21 38.88
C GLY A 47 -16.71 -11.77 38.38
N SER A 48 -15.77 -10.90 38.76
CA SER A 48 -15.69 -9.55 38.21
C SER A 48 -15.27 -9.62 36.73
N ARG A 49 -16.25 -9.78 35.83
CA ARG A 49 -16.06 -9.57 34.39
C ARG A 49 -16.06 -8.07 34.14
N ARG A 50 -14.87 -7.50 33.93
CA ARG A 50 -14.73 -6.17 33.31
C ARG A 50 -15.33 -6.25 31.90
N HIS A 51 -16.49 -5.62 31.69
CA HIS A 51 -16.93 -5.29 30.35
C HIS A 51 -15.93 -4.28 29.76
N VAL A 52 -15.10 -4.75 28.82
CA VAL A 52 -14.32 -3.86 27.97
C VAL A 52 -15.31 -3.22 27.00
N ARG A 53 -15.62 -1.93 27.22
CA ARG A 53 -16.26 -1.12 26.18
C ARG A 53 -15.25 -0.99 25.04
N LEU A 54 -15.60 -1.49 23.86
CA LEU A 54 -14.84 -1.19 22.65
C LEU A 54 -14.79 0.34 22.45
N PRO A 55 -13.64 0.91 22.05
CA PRO A 55 -13.53 2.33 21.77
C PRO A 55 -14.51 2.74 20.68
N ARG A 56 -15.17 3.88 20.85
CA ARG A 56 -15.94 4.52 19.78
C ARG A 56 -15.02 5.45 19.03
N ILE A 57 -14.76 5.14 17.76
CA ILE A 57 -14.19 6.09 16.81
C ILE A 57 -15.36 6.94 16.29
N SER A 58 -15.29 8.25 16.45
CA SER A 58 -16.23 9.19 15.83
C SER A 58 -15.48 10.03 14.81
N CYS A 59 -15.81 9.85 13.54
CA CYS A 59 -15.39 10.75 12.47
C CYS A 59 -16.53 11.73 12.17
N SER A 60 -16.22 13.02 12.07
CA SER A 60 -17.14 14.02 11.56
C SER A 60 -16.47 14.79 10.44
N ALA A 61 -17.18 14.93 9.31
CA ALA A 61 -16.78 15.78 8.21
C ALA A 61 -17.75 16.96 8.14
N THR A 62 -17.23 18.16 8.01
CA THR A 62 -18.01 19.39 7.79
C THR A 62 -17.47 20.08 6.55
N GLU A 63 -18.32 20.25 5.53
CA GLU A 63 -18.01 21.11 4.40
C GLU A 63 -18.17 22.57 4.81
N GLU A 64 -17.11 23.35 4.72
CA GLU A 64 -17.18 24.80 4.89
C GLU A 64 -17.01 25.47 3.53
N VAL A 65 -17.98 26.30 3.15
CA VAL A 65 -17.91 27.14 1.96
C VAL A 65 -17.29 28.47 2.39
N SER A 66 -16.06 28.75 1.97
CA SER A 66 -15.41 30.03 2.20
C SER A 66 -15.05 30.72 0.88
N GLY A 67 -15.43 31.98 0.71
CA GLY A 67 -14.84 32.88 -0.29
C GLY A 67 -15.60 32.99 -1.62
N ALA A 68 -15.42 34.14 -2.28
CA ALA A 68 -16.32 34.72 -3.27
C ALA A 68 -16.60 33.85 -4.53
N VAL A 69 -17.88 33.82 -4.92
CA VAL A 69 -18.34 33.24 -6.19
C VAL A 69 -17.80 34.10 -7.35
N SER A 70 -16.65 33.72 -7.89
CA SER A 70 -16.29 34.11 -9.26
C SER A 70 -16.87 33.06 -10.20
N SER A 71 -17.41 33.48 -11.34
CA SER A 71 -18.28 32.68 -12.22
C SER A 71 -17.60 31.50 -12.93
N VAL A 72 -16.45 30.99 -12.46
CA VAL A 72 -15.73 29.87 -13.08
C VAL A 72 -15.14 28.86 -12.07
N THR A 73 -15.09 29.13 -10.76
CA THR A 73 -14.58 28.15 -9.78
C THR A 73 -15.29 28.27 -8.43
N VAL A 74 -15.79 27.14 -7.91
CA VAL A 74 -16.18 27.00 -6.51
C VAL A 74 -15.07 26.20 -5.81
N GLU A 75 -14.22 26.87 -5.07
CA GLU A 75 -13.30 26.20 -4.15
C GLU A 75 -14.12 25.62 -2.99
N ARG A 76 -14.08 24.29 -2.82
CA ARG A 76 -14.65 23.62 -1.65
C ARG A 76 -13.51 23.11 -0.79
N MET A 77 -13.42 23.60 0.44
CA MET A 77 -12.52 23.03 1.44
C MET A 77 -13.25 21.92 2.18
N LEU A 78 -12.66 20.73 2.17
CA LEU A 78 -13.13 19.60 2.96
C LEU A 78 -12.22 19.46 4.17
N THR A 79 -12.73 19.89 5.33
CA THR A 79 -11.99 19.74 6.60
C THR A 79 -12.39 18.41 7.22
N VAL A 80 -11.46 17.46 7.24
CA VAL A 80 -11.63 16.17 7.94
C VAL A 80 -10.91 16.26 9.27
N THR A 81 -11.66 16.24 10.36
CA THR A 81 -11.08 16.17 11.72
C THR A 81 -11.23 14.75 12.23
N ALA A 82 -10.09 14.07 12.43
CA ALA A 82 -10.04 12.77 13.09
C ALA A 82 -9.54 12.94 14.53
N SER A 83 -10.34 12.52 15.51
CA SER A 83 -9.97 12.51 16.92
C SER A 83 -9.70 11.07 17.35
N VAL A 84 -8.46 10.77 17.76
CA VAL A 84 -8.08 9.44 18.25
C VAL A 84 -7.84 9.50 19.76
N GLU A 85 -8.67 8.83 20.53
CA GLU A 85 -8.41 8.51 21.94
C GLU A 85 -7.93 7.05 22.04
N ALA A 86 -6.61 6.87 22.16
CA ALA A 86 -6.00 5.56 22.40
C ALA A 86 -5.92 5.26 23.91
N SER A 87 -6.31 4.05 24.31
CA SER A 87 -6.13 3.51 25.66
C SER A 87 -4.84 2.69 25.76
N PRO A 88 -4.08 2.76 26.87
CA PRO A 88 -2.66 2.40 26.91
C PRO A 88 -2.40 0.94 27.28
N ALA A 89 -2.75 -0.03 26.43
CA ALA A 89 -2.51 -1.44 26.78
C ALA A 89 -1.76 -2.30 25.76
N ILE A 90 -1.63 -1.91 24.48
CA ILE A 90 -0.90 -2.74 23.48
C ILE A 90 0.38 -2.04 22.97
N GLY A 91 0.41 -0.70 22.96
CA GLY A 91 1.62 0.06 22.60
C GLY A 91 2.77 -0.01 23.62
N GLN A 92 2.54 -0.49 24.85
CA GLN A 92 3.56 -0.45 25.92
C GLN A 92 4.61 -1.57 25.85
N MET A 93 4.34 -2.73 25.22
CA MET A 93 5.35 -3.79 25.13
C MET A 93 6.44 -3.50 24.09
N TYR A 94 6.15 -2.73 23.04
CA TYR A 94 7.15 -2.27 22.08
C TYR A 94 7.88 -1.00 22.54
N PHE A 95 7.27 -0.20 23.42
CA PHE A 95 7.80 1.07 23.91
C PHE A 95 9.10 0.98 24.73
N GLN A 96 9.48 -0.19 25.25
CA GLN A 96 10.67 -0.34 26.10
C GLN A 96 11.91 -0.93 25.42
N ARG A 97 11.81 -1.35 24.15
CA ARG A 97 12.98 -1.81 23.36
C ARG A 97 13.21 -1.04 22.05
N ALA A 98 12.25 -0.24 21.59
CA ALA A 98 12.27 0.41 20.28
C ALA A 98 12.75 1.88 20.27
N VAL A 99 13.04 2.48 21.43
CA VAL A 99 13.27 3.94 21.57
C VAL A 99 14.52 4.46 20.83
N ASP A 100 15.37 3.59 20.26
CA ASP A 100 16.59 3.96 19.53
C ASP A 100 16.72 3.23 18.16
N GLY A 101 15.60 2.89 17.50
CA GLY A 101 15.60 2.23 16.19
C GLY A 101 15.86 3.18 15.01
N ILE A 102 16.50 2.71 13.93
CA ILE A 102 16.84 3.52 12.74
C ILE A 102 15.62 4.31 12.20
N ILE A 103 14.46 3.64 12.13
CA ILE A 103 13.20 4.25 11.65
C ILE A 103 12.74 5.37 12.60
N GLU A 104 12.65 5.11 13.90
CA GLU A 104 12.18 6.11 14.88
C GLU A 104 13.13 7.31 15.00
N GLU A 105 14.43 7.12 14.80
CA GLU A 105 15.42 8.20 14.87
C GLU A 105 15.49 9.06 13.59
N SER A 106 15.11 8.50 12.45
CA SER A 106 15.41 9.09 11.14
C SER A 106 14.19 9.39 10.27
N PHE A 107 12.99 8.91 10.64
CA PHE A 107 11.74 9.20 9.94
C PHE A 107 10.83 10.09 10.77
N TRP A 108 10.07 10.95 10.09
CA TRP A 108 9.19 11.95 10.71
C TRP A 108 8.23 11.40 11.80
N PRO A 109 7.58 10.23 11.65
CA PRO A 109 6.68 9.73 12.69
C PRO A 109 7.36 9.48 14.04
N GLY A 110 8.69 9.32 14.04
CA GLY A 110 9.47 9.00 15.22
C GLY A 110 8.92 7.76 15.93
N LYS A 111 8.75 7.85 17.25
CA LYS A 111 8.15 6.80 18.10
C LYS A 111 6.72 6.36 17.71
N TYR A 112 6.05 7.07 16.81
CA TYR A 112 4.72 6.72 16.31
C TYR A 112 4.77 5.94 14.99
N ALA A 113 5.95 5.66 14.44
CA ALA A 113 6.09 5.00 13.13
C ALA A 113 5.35 3.65 13.05
N VAL A 114 5.52 2.80 14.06
CA VAL A 114 4.87 1.48 14.11
C VAL A 114 3.37 1.59 14.43
N GLU A 115 2.97 2.57 15.23
CA GLU A 115 1.54 2.82 15.50
C GLU A 115 0.82 3.26 14.22
N LEU A 116 1.47 4.10 13.40
CA LEU A 116 0.92 4.54 12.13
C LEU A 116 0.66 3.38 11.17
N SER A 117 1.54 2.38 11.11
CA SER A 117 1.31 1.19 10.27
C SER A 117 0.14 0.34 10.77
N SER A 118 -0.04 0.22 12.09
CA SER A 118 -1.21 -0.46 12.69
C SER A 118 -2.52 0.26 12.33
N VAL A 119 -2.54 1.59 12.39
CA VAL A 119 -3.70 2.39 11.97
C VAL A 119 -4.00 2.19 10.49
N ALA A 120 -2.97 2.19 9.63
CA ALA A 120 -3.14 1.93 8.20
C ALA A 120 -3.69 0.52 7.93
N TYR A 121 -3.15 -0.50 8.59
CA TYR A 121 -3.65 -1.89 8.48
C TYR A 121 -5.15 -1.99 8.84
N GLY A 122 -5.55 -1.35 9.95
CA GLY A 122 -6.95 -1.30 10.36
C GLY A 122 -7.83 -0.59 9.33
N ALA A 123 -7.38 0.56 8.81
CA ALA A 123 -8.18 1.43 7.97
C ALA A 123 -8.26 1.02 6.49
N THR A 124 -7.19 0.48 5.91
CA THR A 124 -7.08 0.38 4.44
C THR A 124 -6.75 -1.00 3.90
N TRP A 125 -6.06 -1.85 4.67
CA TRP A 125 -5.61 -3.17 4.18
C TRP A 125 -6.80 -4.11 3.94
N GLN A 126 -6.79 -4.77 2.78
CA GLN A 126 -7.77 -5.79 2.37
C GLN A 126 -7.07 -6.77 1.42
N PHE A 127 -7.12 -8.07 1.72
CA PHE A 127 -6.39 -9.10 0.98
C PHE A 127 -6.75 -9.15 -0.51
N ASP A 128 -8.04 -9.04 -0.85
CA ASP A 128 -8.53 -9.05 -2.23
C ASP A 128 -7.99 -7.87 -3.06
N THR A 129 -7.63 -6.76 -2.40
CA THR A 129 -7.06 -5.57 -3.05
C THR A 129 -5.53 -5.55 -3.03
N GLU A 130 -4.87 -6.56 -2.48
CA GLU A 130 -3.43 -6.79 -2.70
C GLU A 130 -3.15 -7.43 -4.07
N ALA A 131 -4.19 -7.98 -4.71
CA ALA A 131 -4.13 -8.37 -6.11
C ALA A 131 -3.95 -7.14 -7.00
N LEU A 132 -2.90 -7.12 -7.83
CA LEU A 132 -2.55 -5.93 -8.63
C LEU A 132 -3.72 -5.39 -9.48
N PRO A 133 -4.50 -6.22 -10.21
CA PRO A 133 -5.64 -5.72 -10.96
C PRO A 133 -6.67 -5.01 -10.07
N ASN A 134 -6.95 -5.56 -8.89
CA ASN A 134 -7.94 -5.02 -7.96
C ASN A 134 -7.44 -3.74 -7.29
N ASP A 135 -6.14 -3.66 -6.93
CA ASP A 135 -5.50 -2.44 -6.48
C ASP A 135 -5.64 -1.30 -7.51
N LEU A 136 -5.30 -1.59 -8.78
CA LEU A 136 -5.37 -0.60 -9.86
C LEU A 136 -6.81 -0.08 -10.05
N ILE A 137 -7.81 -0.97 -10.00
CA ILE A 137 -9.23 -0.58 -10.08
C ILE A 137 -9.63 0.26 -8.87
N LYS A 138 -9.28 -0.18 -7.65
CA LYS A 138 -9.61 0.51 -6.39
C LYS A 138 -9.06 1.95 -6.37
N ARG A 139 -7.88 2.17 -6.94
CA ARG A 139 -7.25 3.49 -7.04
C ARG A 139 -7.78 4.33 -8.21
N GLY A 140 -8.68 3.80 -9.04
CA GLY A 140 -9.19 4.47 -10.24
C GLY A 140 -8.17 4.57 -11.38
N LEU A 141 -7.15 3.72 -11.35
CA LEU A 141 -6.05 3.70 -12.33
C LEU A 141 -6.23 2.64 -13.42
N ALA A 142 -7.27 1.82 -13.29
CA ALA A 142 -7.72 0.94 -14.33
C ALA A 142 -9.23 0.73 -14.26
N VAL A 143 -9.82 0.34 -15.39
CA VAL A 143 -11.20 -0.10 -15.50
C VAL A 143 -11.24 -1.45 -16.19
N ARG A 144 -12.22 -2.28 -15.82
CA ARG A 144 -12.45 -3.57 -16.48
C ARG A 144 -13.38 -3.35 -17.67
N GLY A 145 -12.92 -3.70 -18.86
CA GLY A 145 -13.68 -3.63 -20.11
C GLY A 145 -14.81 -4.65 -20.17
N GLU A 146 -15.66 -4.53 -21.20
CA GLU A 146 -16.76 -5.48 -21.45
C GLU A 146 -16.25 -6.89 -21.80
N ASP A 147 -15.04 -6.98 -22.36
CA ASP A 147 -14.32 -8.22 -22.66
C ASP A 147 -13.64 -8.83 -21.42
N GLY A 148 -13.66 -8.13 -20.28
CA GLY A 148 -13.03 -8.56 -19.04
C GLY A 148 -11.56 -8.15 -18.91
N GLU A 149 -10.98 -7.56 -19.95
CA GLU A 149 -9.61 -7.05 -19.98
C GLU A 149 -9.48 -5.78 -19.15
N LEU A 150 -8.27 -5.53 -18.65
CA LEU A 150 -7.99 -4.38 -17.82
C LEU A 150 -7.43 -3.23 -18.67
N GLU A 151 -8.13 -2.10 -18.71
CA GLU A 151 -7.67 -0.89 -19.39
C GLU A 151 -7.10 0.11 -18.37
N LEU A 152 -5.83 0.50 -18.54
CA LEU A 152 -5.18 1.49 -17.68
C LEU A 152 -5.64 2.91 -18.00
N THR A 153 -6.01 3.67 -16.97
CA THR A 153 -6.32 5.12 -17.07
C THR A 153 -5.10 5.90 -17.57
N ILE A 154 -3.90 5.51 -17.13
CA ILE A 154 -2.62 6.07 -17.58
C ILE A 154 -1.95 5.01 -18.45
N LYS A 155 -1.98 5.20 -19.77
CA LYS A 155 -1.50 4.21 -20.74
C LYS A 155 -0.03 3.83 -20.54
N ASP A 156 0.82 4.83 -20.36
CA ASP A 156 2.24 4.61 -20.06
C ASP A 156 2.49 4.70 -18.54
N TYR A 157 1.92 3.77 -17.77
CA TYR A 157 2.20 3.65 -16.34
C TYR A 157 3.13 2.46 -16.11
N PRO A 158 4.46 2.66 -15.94
CA PRO A 158 5.44 1.56 -15.95
C PRO A 158 5.19 0.48 -14.91
N TYR A 159 4.95 0.86 -13.65
CA TYR A 159 4.63 -0.10 -12.59
C TYR A 159 3.40 -0.96 -12.91
N ALA A 160 2.31 -0.34 -13.36
CA ALA A 160 1.07 -1.06 -13.62
C ALA A 160 1.20 -1.96 -14.86
N HIS A 161 1.76 -1.43 -15.93
CA HIS A 161 1.96 -2.17 -17.17
C HIS A 161 2.86 -3.39 -16.95
N ASP A 162 4.06 -3.17 -16.42
CA ASP A 162 5.06 -4.22 -16.25
C ASP A 162 4.62 -5.20 -15.15
N GLY A 163 3.94 -4.69 -14.11
CA GLY A 163 3.38 -5.49 -13.03
C GLY A 163 2.28 -6.43 -13.50
N LEU A 164 1.41 -6.01 -14.43
CA LEU A 164 0.36 -6.87 -14.97
C LEU A 164 0.95 -8.03 -15.77
N LEU A 165 2.03 -7.81 -16.52
CA LEU A 165 2.75 -8.89 -17.22
C LEU A 165 3.28 -9.95 -16.23
N VAL A 166 3.88 -9.50 -15.13
CA VAL A 166 4.38 -10.38 -14.06
C VAL A 166 3.22 -11.09 -13.35
N TRP A 167 2.16 -10.35 -13.00
CA TRP A 167 0.95 -10.88 -12.37
C TRP A 167 0.32 -12.00 -13.20
N ASP A 168 0.11 -11.78 -14.51
CA ASP A 168 -0.47 -12.77 -15.41
C ASP A 168 0.45 -14.00 -15.59
N SER A 169 1.75 -13.78 -15.49
CA SER A 169 2.74 -14.86 -15.49
C SER A 169 2.62 -15.75 -14.25
N ILE A 170 2.57 -15.13 -13.07
CA ILE A 170 2.35 -15.81 -11.78
C ILE A 170 0.99 -16.52 -11.79
N ARG A 171 -0.07 -15.86 -12.27
CA ARG A 171 -1.43 -16.40 -12.28
C ARG A 171 -1.55 -17.65 -13.15
N GLN A 172 -0.97 -17.64 -14.34
CA GLN A 172 -0.95 -18.82 -15.19
C GLN A 172 -0.09 -19.94 -14.58
N TRP A 173 1.03 -19.62 -13.94
CA TRP A 173 1.81 -20.63 -13.20
C TRP A 173 0.97 -21.28 -12.10
N ALA A 174 0.32 -20.47 -11.25
CA ALA A 174 -0.58 -20.95 -10.20
C ALA A 174 -1.71 -21.81 -10.77
N SER A 175 -2.33 -21.38 -11.87
CA SER A 175 -3.42 -22.10 -12.54
C SER A 175 -2.97 -23.45 -13.08
N GLU A 176 -1.85 -23.52 -13.78
CA GLU A 176 -1.32 -24.77 -14.31
C GLU A 176 -0.94 -25.73 -13.17
N TYR A 177 -0.31 -25.23 -12.11
CA TYR A 177 0.02 -26.01 -10.92
C TYR A 177 -1.22 -26.56 -10.22
N VAL A 178 -2.19 -25.70 -9.88
CA VAL A 178 -3.44 -26.07 -9.19
C VAL A 178 -4.20 -27.13 -10.00
N ASN A 179 -4.29 -26.98 -11.32
CA ASN A 179 -4.99 -27.94 -12.18
C ASN A 179 -4.30 -29.32 -12.29
N VAL A 180 -3.02 -29.43 -11.93
CA VAL A 180 -2.36 -30.74 -11.81
C VAL A 180 -2.91 -31.51 -10.62
N TYR A 181 -3.08 -30.86 -9.46
CA TYR A 181 -3.43 -31.53 -8.20
C TYR A 181 -4.94 -31.55 -7.92
N TYR A 182 -5.67 -30.49 -8.28
CA TYR A 182 -7.12 -30.39 -8.09
C TYR A 182 -7.84 -30.48 -9.43
N LYS A 183 -8.64 -31.54 -9.61
CA LYS A 183 -9.38 -31.80 -10.86
C LYS A 183 -10.78 -31.20 -10.90
N SER A 184 -11.27 -30.71 -9.77
CA SER A 184 -12.56 -30.03 -9.67
C SER A 184 -12.59 -29.10 -8.45
N ASP A 185 -13.59 -28.24 -8.38
CA ASP A 185 -13.78 -27.34 -7.25
C ASP A 185 -14.15 -28.12 -5.98
N GLU A 186 -14.89 -29.23 -6.12
CA GLU A 186 -15.20 -30.11 -5.00
C GLU A 186 -13.94 -30.71 -4.37
N ALA A 187 -12.88 -30.96 -5.16
CA ALA A 187 -11.61 -31.44 -4.63
C ALA A 187 -10.91 -30.37 -3.77
N VAL A 188 -10.99 -29.09 -4.16
CA VAL A 188 -10.48 -27.96 -3.36
C VAL A 188 -11.30 -27.82 -2.08
N ALA A 189 -12.62 -27.77 -2.20
CA ALA A 189 -13.52 -27.63 -1.06
C ALA A 189 -13.40 -28.80 -0.06
N ALA A 190 -13.08 -30.01 -0.52
CA ALA A 190 -12.93 -31.19 0.31
C ALA A 190 -11.58 -31.28 1.05
N ASP A 191 -10.57 -30.50 0.66
CA ASP A 191 -9.23 -30.58 1.24
C ASP A 191 -9.20 -30.01 2.69
N PRO A 192 -8.96 -30.85 3.71
CA PRO A 192 -8.97 -30.40 5.09
C PRO A 192 -7.71 -29.60 5.46
N GLU A 193 -6.58 -29.85 4.81
CA GLU A 193 -5.31 -29.16 5.10
C GLU A 193 -5.35 -27.75 4.51
N LEU A 194 -5.81 -27.61 3.26
CA LEU A 194 -5.98 -26.31 2.61
C LEU A 194 -6.98 -25.43 3.37
N ARG A 195 -8.09 -26.00 3.82
CA ARG A 195 -9.08 -25.27 4.63
C ARG A 195 -8.49 -24.83 5.96
N ALA A 196 -7.77 -25.72 6.65
CA ALA A 196 -7.13 -25.40 7.93
C ALA A 196 -6.08 -24.28 7.77
N PHE A 197 -5.28 -24.33 6.71
CA PHE A 197 -4.32 -23.28 6.36
C PHE A 197 -5.03 -21.93 6.18
N TRP A 198 -6.07 -21.87 5.36
CA TRP A 198 -6.77 -20.61 5.08
C TRP A 198 -7.52 -20.07 6.31
N ASP A 199 -8.12 -20.96 7.09
CA ASP A 199 -8.76 -20.63 8.35
C ASP A 199 -7.75 -20.07 9.36
N GLU A 200 -6.53 -20.61 9.44
CA GLU A 200 -5.49 -20.11 10.33
C GLU A 200 -4.98 -18.73 9.88
N VAL A 201 -4.72 -18.54 8.58
CA VAL A 201 -4.33 -17.24 8.01
C VAL A 201 -5.36 -16.17 8.37
N ARG A 202 -6.64 -16.44 8.17
CA ARG A 202 -7.72 -15.48 8.42
C ARG A 202 -7.99 -15.26 9.91
N ASN A 203 -8.13 -16.32 10.69
CA ASN A 203 -8.62 -16.24 12.07
C ASN A 203 -7.52 -16.01 13.10
N VAL A 204 -6.26 -16.36 12.79
CA VAL A 204 -5.11 -16.19 13.67
C VAL A 204 -4.15 -15.16 13.09
N GLY A 205 -3.63 -15.39 11.88
CA GLY A 205 -2.64 -14.50 11.24
C GLY A 205 -3.14 -13.06 11.08
N HIS A 206 -4.36 -12.92 10.55
CA HIS A 206 -5.06 -11.65 10.39
C HIS A 206 -6.32 -11.56 11.26
N GLY A 207 -6.26 -12.12 12.48
CA GLY A 207 -7.41 -12.26 13.38
C GLY A 207 -8.17 -10.96 13.67
N ASP A 208 -7.49 -9.82 13.67
CA ASP A 208 -8.09 -8.49 13.86
C ASP A 208 -9.08 -8.10 12.73
N LYS A 209 -8.98 -8.75 11.57
CA LYS A 209 -9.81 -8.50 10.38
C LYS A 209 -10.56 -9.76 9.91
N LYS A 210 -10.64 -10.80 10.75
CA LYS A 210 -11.26 -12.08 10.40
C LYS A 210 -12.72 -11.97 9.96
N ASP A 211 -13.47 -10.97 10.44
CA ASP A 211 -14.90 -10.81 10.18
C ASP A 211 -15.20 -9.95 8.94
N GLU A 212 -14.16 -9.48 8.23
CA GLU A 212 -14.33 -8.65 7.05
C GLU A 212 -14.93 -9.45 5.85
N PRO A 213 -15.78 -8.83 5.02
CA PRO A 213 -16.53 -9.55 3.98
C PRO A 213 -15.72 -9.84 2.71
N TRP A 214 -14.56 -9.20 2.54
CA TRP A 214 -13.73 -9.31 1.34
C TRP A 214 -12.79 -10.52 1.37
N TRP A 215 -12.73 -11.28 2.47
CA TRP A 215 -11.97 -12.53 2.52
C TRP A 215 -12.50 -13.50 1.45
N PRO A 216 -11.65 -14.01 0.54
CA PRO A 216 -12.09 -15.00 -0.43
C PRO A 216 -12.50 -16.29 0.28
N VAL A 217 -13.55 -16.91 -0.25
CA VAL A 217 -13.92 -18.28 0.10
C VAL A 217 -13.06 -19.20 -0.76
N LEU A 218 -12.20 -19.99 -0.11
CA LEU A 218 -11.21 -20.83 -0.76
C LEU A 218 -11.76 -22.23 -1.07
N ASP A 219 -12.81 -22.29 -1.90
CA ASP A 219 -13.58 -23.52 -2.18
C ASP A 219 -13.64 -23.90 -3.67
N THR A 220 -13.06 -23.09 -4.55
CA THR A 220 -12.96 -23.36 -5.99
C THR A 220 -11.53 -23.29 -6.47
N ARG A 221 -11.21 -23.93 -7.61
CA ARG A 221 -9.89 -23.82 -8.22
C ARG A 221 -9.54 -22.37 -8.55
N ASP A 222 -10.51 -21.60 -9.05
CA ASP A 222 -10.28 -20.19 -9.37
C ASP A 222 -9.98 -19.36 -8.12
N SER A 223 -10.70 -19.58 -7.01
CA SER A 223 -10.40 -18.90 -5.73
C SER A 223 -9.01 -19.26 -5.19
N LEU A 224 -8.58 -20.51 -5.36
CA LEU A 224 -7.26 -20.97 -4.95
C LEU A 224 -6.16 -20.37 -5.82
N VAL A 225 -6.35 -20.36 -7.14
CA VAL A 225 -5.43 -19.72 -8.08
C VAL A 225 -5.26 -18.24 -7.76
N GLU A 226 -6.36 -17.51 -7.57
CA GLU A 226 -6.32 -16.09 -7.25
C GLU A 226 -5.60 -15.84 -5.92
N THR A 227 -5.92 -16.61 -4.87
CA THR A 227 -5.32 -16.47 -3.54
C THR A 227 -3.80 -16.73 -3.59
N LEU A 228 -3.37 -17.80 -4.25
CA LEU A 228 -1.94 -18.11 -4.41
C LEU A 228 -1.21 -17.07 -5.26
N THR A 229 -1.88 -16.56 -6.30
CA THR A 229 -1.34 -15.49 -7.15
C THR A 229 -1.10 -14.22 -6.33
N THR A 230 -2.07 -13.80 -5.52
CA THR A 230 -1.93 -12.64 -4.62
C THR A 230 -0.77 -12.82 -3.66
N ILE A 231 -0.66 -13.98 -3.00
CA ILE A 231 0.44 -14.26 -2.07
C ILE A 231 1.79 -14.16 -2.79
N MET A 232 1.94 -14.88 -3.91
CA MET A 232 3.17 -14.87 -4.68
C MET A 232 3.51 -13.46 -5.19
N TRP A 233 2.54 -12.71 -5.69
CA TRP A 233 2.74 -11.33 -6.14
C TRP A 233 3.23 -10.41 -5.01
N VAL A 234 2.56 -10.44 -3.86
CA VAL A 234 2.91 -9.61 -2.69
C VAL A 234 4.34 -9.90 -2.24
N THR A 235 4.70 -11.18 -2.16
CA THR A 235 6.03 -11.60 -1.68
C THR A 235 7.13 -11.47 -2.71
N SER A 236 6.83 -11.20 -3.99
CA SER A 236 7.82 -11.10 -5.07
C SER A 236 7.73 -9.75 -5.79
N GLY A 237 6.91 -9.65 -6.84
CA GLY A 237 6.82 -8.49 -7.73
C GLY A 237 6.44 -7.20 -7.00
N HIS A 238 5.44 -7.24 -6.10
CA HIS A 238 5.05 -6.07 -5.33
C HIS A 238 6.19 -5.59 -4.43
N HIS A 239 6.74 -6.51 -3.62
CA HIS A 239 7.88 -6.23 -2.76
C HIS A 239 9.06 -5.64 -3.53
N SER A 240 9.43 -6.25 -4.65
CA SER A 240 10.54 -5.80 -5.51
C SER A 240 10.33 -4.37 -6.00
N ALA A 241 9.11 -4.04 -6.45
CA ALA A 241 8.75 -2.73 -6.96
C ALA A 241 8.82 -1.61 -5.90
N VAL A 242 8.64 -1.93 -4.61
CA VAL A 242 8.73 -0.95 -3.51
C VAL A 242 10.08 -0.99 -2.78
N ASN A 243 10.89 -2.03 -2.98
CA ASN A 243 12.13 -2.25 -2.24
C ASN A 243 13.40 -1.82 -3.01
N PHE A 244 13.67 -2.38 -4.20
CA PHE A 244 14.98 -2.23 -4.86
C PHE A 244 15.23 -0.86 -5.50
N GLY A 245 14.20 -0.01 -5.52
CA GLY A 245 14.29 1.39 -5.91
C GLY A 245 14.70 2.33 -4.77
N GLN A 246 14.74 1.84 -3.52
CA GLN A 246 14.97 2.68 -2.35
C GLN A 246 16.27 3.49 -2.45
N TYR A 247 17.43 2.86 -2.67
CA TYR A 247 18.68 3.60 -2.79
C TYR A 247 18.74 4.49 -4.05
N HIS A 248 18.26 3.97 -5.19
CA HIS A 248 18.25 4.69 -6.46
C HIS A 248 17.48 6.02 -6.40
N PHE A 249 16.33 6.03 -5.73
CA PHE A 249 15.50 7.23 -5.63
C PHE A 249 15.72 8.03 -4.34
N ALA A 250 15.99 7.37 -3.22
CA ALA A 250 16.09 8.02 -1.92
C ALA A 250 17.52 8.15 -1.36
N GLY A 251 18.54 7.64 -2.06
CA GLY A 251 19.95 7.91 -1.76
C GLY A 251 20.33 9.39 -1.95
N TYR A 252 19.58 10.13 -2.77
CA TYR A 252 19.68 11.59 -2.87
C TYR A 252 18.57 12.25 -2.05
N PHE A 253 18.89 12.66 -0.82
CA PHE A 253 17.93 13.12 0.18
C PHE A 253 16.98 14.26 -0.24
N PRO A 254 17.40 15.27 -1.02
CA PRO A 254 16.46 16.28 -1.51
C PRO A 254 15.32 15.70 -2.37
N ASN A 255 15.51 14.53 -2.99
CA ASN A 255 14.46 13.86 -3.76
C ASN A 255 13.45 13.12 -2.87
N ARG A 256 13.89 12.54 -1.75
CA ARG A 256 13.03 11.75 -0.84
C ARG A 256 13.44 11.97 0.64
N PRO A 257 13.12 13.12 1.23
CA PRO A 257 13.46 13.37 2.62
C PRO A 257 12.60 12.53 3.57
N THR A 258 13.24 11.83 4.52
CA THR A 258 12.55 11.01 5.53
C THR A 258 11.98 11.83 6.68
N THR A 259 12.47 13.05 6.88
CA THR A 259 11.96 13.98 7.88
C THR A 259 12.17 15.44 7.45
N ILE A 260 11.29 16.31 7.94
CA ILE A 260 11.38 17.76 7.82
C ILE A 260 11.44 18.34 9.23
N ARG A 261 12.51 19.07 9.55
CA ARG A 261 12.87 19.47 10.92
C ARG A 261 12.39 20.86 11.32
N LYS A 262 11.95 21.67 10.36
CA LYS A 262 11.41 23.02 10.61
C LYS A 262 10.19 23.24 9.72
N ASN A 263 9.33 24.16 10.11
CA ASN A 263 8.20 24.58 9.26
C ASN A 263 8.70 25.46 8.12
N MET A 264 7.94 25.50 7.01
CA MET A 264 8.15 26.51 5.98
C MET A 264 7.86 27.90 6.58
N PRO A 265 8.67 28.92 6.26
CA PRO A 265 8.34 30.30 6.58
C PRO A 265 6.97 30.68 5.97
N VAL A 266 6.15 31.42 6.73
CA VAL A 266 4.83 31.89 6.28
C VAL A 266 4.86 33.38 5.98
N GLU A 267 4.07 33.81 4.99
CA GLU A 267 3.96 35.23 4.59
C GLU A 267 3.04 36.04 5.51
N GLU A 268 2.17 35.38 6.28
CA GLU A 268 1.23 36.03 7.19
C GLU A 268 1.95 36.78 8.32
N GLY A 269 1.59 38.06 8.49
CA GLY A 269 2.23 38.96 9.47
C GLY A 269 3.37 39.82 8.90
N GLY A 270 3.67 39.69 7.60
CA GLY A 270 4.78 40.39 6.93
C GLY A 270 6.06 39.55 6.91
N PRO A 271 7.11 39.97 6.17
CA PRO A 271 8.34 39.20 6.09
C PRO A 271 9.08 39.25 7.44
N GLY A 272 8.87 38.23 8.28
CA GLY A 272 9.73 37.97 9.42
C GLY A 272 11.14 37.59 8.98
N GLU A 273 12.10 37.57 9.92
CA GLU A 273 13.50 37.24 9.64
C GLU A 273 13.67 35.91 8.88
N GLU A 274 12.83 34.91 9.16
CA GLU A 274 12.84 33.61 8.48
C GLU A 274 12.40 33.69 7.01
N MET A 275 11.38 34.51 6.72
CA MET A 275 10.92 34.74 5.34
C MET A 275 11.94 35.56 4.56
N GLU A 276 12.53 36.59 5.17
CA GLU A 276 13.63 37.32 4.53
C GLU A 276 14.84 36.42 4.24
N LYS A 277 15.21 35.53 5.17
CA LYS A 277 16.29 34.56 4.96
C LYS A 277 15.94 33.61 3.82
N PHE A 278 14.71 33.10 3.76
CA PHE A 278 14.26 32.23 2.68
C PHE A 278 14.30 32.92 1.32
N LEU A 279 13.80 34.15 1.21
CA LEU A 279 13.84 34.92 -0.04
C LEU A 279 15.27 35.24 -0.51
N LYS A 280 16.21 35.45 0.43
CA LYS A 280 17.62 35.75 0.11
C LYS A 280 18.44 34.48 -0.16
N GLN A 281 18.13 33.38 0.53
CA GLN A 281 18.90 32.12 0.55
C GLN A 281 17.96 30.90 0.68
N PRO A 282 17.17 30.60 -0.37
CA PRO A 282 16.17 29.55 -0.31
C PRO A 282 16.81 28.17 -0.15
N GLU A 283 17.94 27.91 -0.81
CA GLU A 283 18.63 26.62 -0.75
C GLU A 283 19.14 26.31 0.65
N THR A 284 19.74 27.30 1.32
CA THR A 284 20.23 27.13 2.71
C THR A 284 19.07 26.88 3.66
N THR A 285 17.96 27.60 3.50
CA THR A 285 16.77 27.40 4.31
C THR A 285 16.17 26.01 4.10
N LEU A 286 16.06 25.54 2.85
CA LEU A 286 15.56 24.21 2.54
C LEU A 286 16.47 23.11 3.10
N LEU A 287 17.80 23.22 2.92
CA LEU A 287 18.76 22.25 3.48
C LEU A 287 18.71 22.21 5.02
N ASP A 288 18.49 23.36 5.67
CA ASP A 288 18.30 23.44 7.12
C ASP A 288 17.03 22.71 7.61
N MET A 289 16.04 22.52 6.72
CA MET A 289 14.80 21.79 6.99
C MET A 289 14.92 20.29 6.74
N LEU A 290 15.73 19.87 5.76
CA LEU A 290 15.98 18.46 5.44
C LEU A 290 16.65 17.71 6.61
N PRO A 291 16.73 16.36 6.58
CA PRO A 291 17.35 15.57 7.64
C PRO A 291 18.77 16.02 7.96
N THR A 292 19.20 15.85 9.20
CA THR A 292 20.61 16.12 9.58
C THR A 292 21.55 15.21 8.78
N GLN A 293 22.81 15.61 8.64
CA GLN A 293 23.81 14.75 7.98
C GLN A 293 23.90 13.35 8.61
N MET A 294 23.78 13.25 9.94
CA MET A 294 23.79 11.96 10.62
C MET A 294 22.55 11.10 10.33
N GLN A 295 21.35 11.70 10.29
CA GLN A 295 20.14 10.99 9.88
C GLN A 295 20.24 10.56 8.42
N ALA A 296 20.75 11.43 7.55
CA ALA A 296 20.94 11.12 6.14
C ALA A 296 21.92 9.96 5.93
N ILE A 297 23.07 9.97 6.60
CA ILE A 297 24.06 8.88 6.53
C ILE A 297 23.48 7.56 7.03
N LYS A 298 22.78 7.58 8.18
CA LYS A 298 22.12 6.38 8.73
C LYS A 298 21.15 5.78 7.72
N VAL A 299 20.21 6.57 7.21
CA VAL A 299 19.21 6.10 6.25
C VAL A 299 19.85 5.68 4.94
N MET A 300 20.75 6.47 4.34
CA MET A 300 21.42 6.08 3.08
C MET A 300 22.10 4.72 3.20
N THR A 301 22.78 4.47 4.33
CA THR A 301 23.46 3.19 4.58
C THR A 301 22.43 2.06 4.71
N THR A 302 21.31 2.30 5.39
CA THR A 302 20.20 1.33 5.46
C THR A 302 19.60 1.06 4.09
N LEU A 303 19.32 2.09 3.29
CA LEU A 303 18.72 1.92 1.96
C LEU A 303 19.67 1.19 1.00
N ASP A 304 20.98 1.42 1.11
CA ASP A 304 22.00 0.70 0.33
C ASP A 304 21.94 -0.81 0.62
N ILE A 305 21.87 -1.18 1.90
CA ILE A 305 21.71 -2.58 2.34
C ILE A 305 20.38 -3.15 1.84
N LEU A 306 19.27 -2.44 2.06
CA LEU A 306 17.93 -2.94 1.72
C LEU A 306 17.71 -3.05 0.21
N SER A 307 18.44 -2.28 -0.60
CA SER A 307 18.35 -2.31 -2.06
C SER A 307 19.33 -3.30 -2.71
N SER A 308 20.12 -4.02 -1.92
CA SER A 308 21.17 -4.90 -2.43
C SER A 308 20.69 -6.34 -2.54
N HIS A 309 20.86 -6.94 -3.72
CA HIS A 309 20.66 -8.37 -3.91
C HIS A 309 21.83 -9.18 -3.37
N SER A 310 21.53 -10.28 -2.67
CA SER A 310 22.54 -11.26 -2.24
C SER A 310 23.18 -11.98 -3.44
N PRO A 311 24.45 -12.43 -3.35
CA PRO A 311 25.04 -13.37 -4.30
C PRO A 311 24.26 -14.69 -4.45
N ASP A 312 23.55 -15.08 -3.41
CA ASP A 312 22.79 -16.34 -3.33
C ASP A 312 21.27 -16.10 -3.49
N GLU A 313 20.86 -14.96 -4.06
CA GLU A 313 19.45 -14.63 -4.25
C GLU A 313 18.77 -15.54 -5.28
N GLU A 314 17.53 -15.96 -4.99
CA GLU A 314 16.73 -16.82 -5.86
C GLU A 314 15.62 -16.03 -6.56
N TYR A 315 15.83 -15.74 -7.85
CA TYR A 315 14.87 -14.99 -8.66
C TYR A 315 13.69 -15.85 -9.10
N MET A 316 12.53 -15.21 -9.19
CA MET A 316 11.29 -15.85 -9.53
C MET A 316 11.32 -16.42 -10.95
N GLY A 317 11.01 -17.72 -11.07
CA GLY A 317 11.02 -18.44 -12.35
C GLY A 317 12.40 -18.95 -12.79
N GLU A 318 13.45 -18.79 -11.97
CA GLU A 318 14.78 -19.34 -12.24
C GLU A 318 15.04 -20.68 -11.55
N PHE A 319 14.68 -20.78 -10.26
CA PHE A 319 14.99 -21.94 -9.42
C PHE A 319 13.75 -22.81 -9.19
N ALA A 320 13.81 -24.05 -9.65
CA ALA A 320 12.74 -25.03 -9.48
C ALA A 320 12.96 -25.88 -8.23
N GLU A 321 11.91 -26.10 -7.46
CA GLU A 321 11.96 -27.10 -6.38
C GLU A 321 12.14 -28.52 -6.95
N PRO A 322 12.89 -29.41 -6.26
CA PRO A 322 13.07 -30.79 -6.70
C PRO A 322 11.74 -31.55 -6.90
N SER A 323 10.73 -31.23 -6.09
CA SER A 323 9.38 -31.82 -6.21
C SER A 323 8.66 -31.40 -7.49
N TRP A 324 8.89 -30.16 -7.96
CA TRP A 324 8.31 -29.66 -9.21
C TRP A 324 8.93 -30.36 -10.41
N LEU A 325 10.25 -30.61 -10.37
CA LEU A 325 10.97 -31.32 -11.43
C LEU A 325 10.60 -32.81 -11.55
N ALA A 326 10.12 -33.41 -10.46
CA ALA A 326 9.74 -34.82 -10.40
C ALA A 326 8.38 -35.11 -11.06
N GLU A 327 7.46 -34.13 -11.08
CA GLU A 327 6.14 -34.24 -11.73
C GLU A 327 6.19 -33.61 -13.13
N PRO A 328 6.11 -34.40 -14.23
CA PRO A 328 6.30 -33.89 -15.58
C PRO A 328 5.40 -32.72 -15.98
N MET A 329 4.13 -32.72 -15.54
CA MET A 329 3.21 -31.63 -15.86
C MET A 329 3.59 -30.33 -15.14
N VAL A 330 4.00 -30.42 -13.87
CA VAL A 330 4.44 -29.27 -13.07
C VAL A 330 5.77 -28.74 -13.61
N LYS A 331 6.70 -29.63 -13.94
CA LYS A 331 7.97 -29.24 -14.58
C LYS A 331 7.74 -28.44 -15.85
N ALA A 332 6.88 -28.92 -16.75
CA ALA A 332 6.58 -28.22 -18.01
C ALA A 332 5.94 -26.84 -17.75
N ALA A 333 5.03 -26.74 -16.77
CA ALA A 333 4.42 -25.48 -16.37
C ALA A 333 5.46 -24.49 -15.79
N PHE A 334 6.43 -24.98 -15.01
CA PHE A 334 7.49 -24.14 -14.45
C PHE A 334 8.48 -23.67 -15.52
N GLU A 335 8.87 -24.54 -16.45
CA GLU A 335 9.70 -24.16 -17.60
C GLU A 335 9.02 -23.09 -18.45
N LYS A 336 7.71 -23.21 -18.66
CA LYS A 336 6.89 -22.19 -19.34
C LYS A 336 6.84 -20.88 -18.55
N PHE A 337 6.70 -20.94 -17.22
CA PHE A 337 6.75 -19.76 -16.37
C PHE A 337 8.09 -19.03 -16.47
N GLY A 338 9.21 -19.74 -16.30
CA GLY A 338 10.55 -19.16 -16.45
C GLY A 338 10.82 -18.61 -17.85
N GLY A 339 10.26 -19.25 -18.90
CA GLY A 339 10.27 -18.73 -20.26
C GLY A 339 9.58 -17.37 -20.39
N ARG A 340 8.36 -17.23 -19.85
CA ARG A 340 7.62 -15.96 -19.86
C ARG A 340 8.29 -14.87 -19.05
N MET A 341 8.92 -15.19 -17.91
CA MET A 341 9.70 -14.19 -17.16
C MET A 341 10.86 -13.65 -18.01
N LYS A 342 11.54 -14.47 -18.83
CA LYS A 342 12.57 -14.00 -19.77
C LYS A 342 11.99 -13.13 -20.89
N GLU A 343 10.81 -13.46 -21.40
CA GLU A 343 10.12 -12.64 -22.40
C GLU A 343 9.75 -11.25 -21.84
N ILE A 344 9.27 -11.20 -20.59
CA ILE A 344 8.96 -9.94 -19.89
C ILE A 344 10.18 -9.04 -19.80
N GLU A 345 11.36 -9.59 -19.50
CA GLU A 345 12.59 -8.81 -19.47
C GLU A 345 12.84 -8.08 -20.80
N GLY A 346 12.65 -8.78 -21.92
CA GLY A 346 12.74 -8.21 -23.26
C GLY A 346 11.67 -7.15 -23.55
N PHE A 347 10.42 -7.40 -23.17
CA PHE A 347 9.34 -6.41 -23.35
C PHE A 347 9.58 -5.13 -22.56
N ILE A 348 10.10 -5.23 -21.34
CA ILE A 348 10.47 -4.06 -20.52
C ILE A 348 11.61 -3.29 -21.20
N ASP A 349 12.61 -3.98 -21.75
CA ASP A 349 13.69 -3.35 -22.50
C ASP A 349 13.17 -2.62 -23.75
N GLU A 350 12.27 -3.23 -24.52
CA GLU A 350 11.62 -2.58 -25.66
C GLU A 350 10.85 -1.32 -25.24
N CYS A 351 10.08 -1.40 -24.14
CA CYS A 351 9.31 -0.28 -23.62
C CYS A 351 10.24 0.85 -23.14
N ASN A 352 11.32 0.53 -22.43
CA ASN A 352 12.28 1.51 -21.92
C ASN A 352 13.07 2.21 -23.05
N ASN A 353 13.17 1.59 -24.22
CA ASN A 353 13.82 2.17 -25.40
C ASN A 353 12.83 2.84 -26.38
N ASN A 354 11.53 2.79 -26.10
CA ASN A 354 10.51 3.40 -26.94
C ASN A 354 10.33 4.90 -26.60
N LEU A 355 10.70 5.78 -27.52
CA LEU A 355 10.60 7.24 -27.38
C LEU A 355 9.16 7.76 -27.27
N ASP A 356 8.16 6.96 -27.66
CA ASP A 356 6.75 7.30 -27.48
C ASP A 356 6.27 7.08 -26.02
N LEU A 357 7.00 6.28 -25.24
CA LEU A 357 6.72 5.98 -23.82
C LEU A 357 7.52 6.92 -22.88
N LYS A 358 7.04 8.16 -22.79
CA LYS A 358 7.74 9.27 -22.12
C LYS A 358 7.89 9.13 -20.60
N ASN A 359 7.11 8.28 -19.94
CA ASN A 359 7.22 8.07 -18.49
C ASN A 359 8.37 7.11 -18.12
N ARG A 360 9.00 6.49 -19.12
CA ARG A 360 10.15 5.58 -18.94
C ARG A 360 11.30 5.84 -19.91
N CYS A 361 11.13 6.74 -20.87
CA CYS A 361 12.14 7.06 -21.88
C CYS A 361 12.25 8.58 -22.09
N GLY A 362 13.49 9.12 -22.07
CA GLY A 362 13.75 10.54 -22.36
C GLY A 362 14.87 11.15 -21.52
N ALA A 363 15.21 12.41 -21.82
CA ALA A 363 16.26 13.13 -21.10
C ALA A 363 15.86 13.35 -19.64
N GLY A 364 16.69 12.88 -18.70
CA GLY A 364 16.42 12.98 -17.26
C GLY A 364 15.41 11.96 -16.72
N ILE A 365 14.92 11.04 -17.55
CA ILE A 365 14.04 9.95 -17.14
C ILE A 365 14.88 8.69 -16.97
N VAL A 366 14.80 8.08 -15.78
CA VAL A 366 15.45 6.80 -15.49
C VAL A 366 14.54 5.69 -16.03
N PRO A 367 15.07 4.75 -16.85
CA PRO A 367 14.32 3.57 -17.28
C PRO A 367 13.71 2.82 -16.10
N TYR A 368 12.48 2.34 -16.25
CA TYR A 368 11.82 1.60 -15.18
C TYR A 368 12.23 0.13 -15.28
N GLU A 369 13.10 -0.31 -14.37
CA GLU A 369 13.62 -1.69 -14.36
C GLU A 369 13.23 -2.51 -13.12
N LEU A 370 12.47 -1.94 -12.17
CA LEU A 370 12.18 -2.58 -10.88
C LEU A 370 11.37 -3.88 -11.00
N LEU A 371 10.73 -4.11 -12.14
CA LEU A 371 10.00 -5.33 -12.45
C LEU A 371 10.66 -6.16 -13.56
N LYS A 372 11.92 -5.89 -13.91
CA LYS A 372 12.72 -6.83 -14.68
C LYS A 372 12.99 -8.06 -13.80
N PRO A 373 12.70 -9.29 -14.27
CA PRO A 373 12.73 -10.46 -13.41
C PRO A 373 14.09 -10.83 -12.82
N PHE A 374 15.18 -10.57 -13.54
CA PHE A 374 16.50 -11.07 -13.16
C PHE A 374 17.48 -9.94 -12.83
N SER A 375 18.45 -10.26 -11.98
CA SER A 375 19.49 -9.31 -11.59
C SER A 375 20.81 -10.01 -11.25
N LYS A 376 21.86 -9.19 -11.13
CA LYS A 376 23.13 -9.57 -10.53
C LYS A 376 23.15 -9.14 -9.06
N PRO A 377 24.10 -9.64 -8.25
CA PRO A 377 24.25 -9.20 -6.88
C PRO A 377 24.57 -7.70 -6.75
N GLY A 378 24.19 -7.10 -5.63
CA GLY A 378 24.38 -5.69 -5.32
C GLY A 378 23.17 -4.81 -5.59
N VAL A 379 23.37 -3.49 -5.55
CA VAL A 379 22.32 -2.48 -5.76
C VAL A 379 22.14 -2.22 -7.25
N THR A 380 21.11 -2.83 -7.84
CA THR A 380 20.93 -2.86 -9.31
C THR A 380 19.66 -2.17 -9.80
N GLY A 381 18.64 -2.03 -8.94
CA GLY A 381 17.36 -1.40 -9.31
C GLY A 381 16.49 -2.28 -10.20
N ARG A 382 16.69 -3.60 -10.14
CA ARG A 382 15.98 -4.63 -10.90
C ARG A 382 16.15 -5.99 -10.26
N GLY A 383 15.37 -6.98 -10.70
CA GLY A 383 15.36 -8.33 -10.16
C GLY A 383 14.15 -8.54 -9.27
N ILE A 384 13.44 -9.64 -9.50
CA ILE A 384 12.28 -10.06 -8.71
C ILE A 384 12.66 -11.33 -7.94
N PRO A 385 13.08 -11.22 -6.67
CA PRO A 385 13.25 -12.39 -5.80
C PRO A 385 11.95 -13.15 -5.63
N SER A 386 12.07 -14.44 -5.30
CA SER A 386 10.91 -15.30 -5.03
C SER A 386 10.22 -14.97 -3.69
N SER A 387 10.84 -14.16 -2.83
CA SER A 387 10.38 -13.86 -1.47
C SER A 387 10.76 -12.45 -0.99
N ILE A 388 10.25 -12.08 0.19
CA ILE A 388 10.71 -10.89 0.94
C ILE A 388 12.00 -11.26 1.67
N SER A 389 13.13 -11.21 0.96
CA SER A 389 14.45 -11.65 1.43
C SER A 389 15.29 -10.55 2.07
N ILE A 390 14.91 -9.28 1.88
CA ILE A 390 15.54 -8.08 2.43
C ILE A 390 14.52 -6.95 2.47
#